data_AF-A0A847PFC2-F1
#
_entry.id   AF-A0A847PFC2-F1
#
_cell.length_a   1.000
_cell.length_b   1.000
_cell.length_c   1.000
_cell.angle_alpha   90.00
_cell.angle_beta   90.00
_cell.angle_gamma   90.00
#
_symmetry.space_group_name_H-M   'P 1'
#
loop_
_entity.id
_entity.type
_entity.pdbx_description
1 polymer ?
#
loop_
_entity_poly.entity_id
_entity_poly.type
_entity_poly.pdbx_seq_one_letter_code
_entity_poly.pdbx_strand_id
1 'polypeptide(L)'
;MGDDKTELSICSECANSVLGNPISYLSFNKCSIKDVLDGLLNTSFKYSDGNSIDSLSSNQSCPNCGHTYQEFIKIGKLGCSQCYECFRKELTPILTKLHGHSRHVGIVPSAYQERYSRLKKIKEIEDELQQAIIKEEYERAALLRDKIIEEKKRVNNVDSK
;
A
#
# COMPACT_ATOMS: atom_id res chain seq x y z
N MET A 1 25.83 -30.60 -7.02
CA MET A 1 26.64 -29.52 -6.44
C MET A 1 26.08 -29.22 -5.06
N GLY A 2 26.94 -29.29 -4.03
CA GLY A 2 26.56 -29.03 -2.64
C GLY A 2 26.36 -27.53 -2.39
N ASP A 3 25.42 -27.23 -1.50
CA ASP A 3 25.07 -25.88 -1.04
C ASP A 3 25.98 -25.55 0.16
N ASP A 4 27.10 -24.88 -0.09
CA ASP A 4 28.07 -24.52 0.95
C ASP A 4 27.57 -23.29 1.71
N LYS A 5 26.94 -23.52 2.86
CA LYS A 5 26.51 -22.45 3.78
C LYS A 5 27.72 -21.85 4.48
N THR A 6 27.93 -20.56 4.28
CA THR A 6 28.95 -19.79 4.99
C THR A 6 28.31 -19.04 6.16
N GLU A 7 28.76 -19.36 7.37
CA GLU A 7 28.32 -18.69 8.60
C GLU A 7 29.35 -17.63 9.00
N LEU A 8 28.89 -16.39 9.19
CA LEU A 8 29.72 -15.24 9.50
C LEU A 8 29.34 -14.68 10.88
N SER A 9 30.27 -14.70 11.83
CA SER A 9 30.04 -14.18 13.19
C SER A 9 30.72 -12.83 13.37
N ILE A 10 29.93 -11.77 13.53
CA ILE A 10 30.39 -10.39 13.68
C ILE A 10 29.78 -9.80 14.97
N CYS A 11 30.50 -8.89 15.64
CA CYS A 11 29.98 -8.15 16.80
C CYS A 11 28.85 -7.17 16.39
N SER A 12 28.05 -6.73 17.37
CA SER A 12 26.89 -5.86 17.16
C SER A 12 27.21 -4.55 16.43
N GLU A 13 28.37 -3.94 16.70
CA GLU A 13 28.80 -2.69 16.08
C GLU A 13 29.14 -2.89 14.60
N CYS A 14 29.87 -3.95 14.28
CA CYS A 14 30.28 -4.26 12.90
C CYS A 14 29.15 -4.86 12.06
N ALA A 15 28.15 -5.49 12.68
CA ALA A 15 26.94 -5.92 11.97
C ALA A 15 26.19 -4.71 11.38
N ASN A 16 26.12 -3.59 12.12
CA ASN A 16 25.42 -2.38 11.68
C ASN A 16 26.14 -1.66 10.52
N SER A 17 27.47 -1.70 10.47
CA SER A 17 28.24 -1.05 9.40
C SER A 17 28.32 -1.89 8.13
N VAL A 18 28.36 -3.21 8.24
CA VAL A 18 28.49 -4.12 7.08
C VAL A 18 27.14 -4.44 6.45
N LEU A 19 26.06 -4.56 7.23
CA LEU A 19 24.78 -5.08 6.74
C LEU A 19 23.73 -4.02 6.39
N GLY A 20 24.03 -2.72 6.55
CA GLY A 20 23.23 -1.62 6.00
C GLY A 20 21.72 -1.70 6.22
N ASN A 21 21.23 -0.95 7.21
CA ASN A 21 19.81 -0.79 7.54
C ASN A 21 19.13 -2.08 8.08
N PRO A 22 18.79 -2.13 9.38
CA PRO A 22 18.36 -3.35 10.09
C PRO A 22 17.02 -3.95 9.62
N ILE A 23 16.40 -3.39 8.58
CA ILE A 23 15.08 -3.82 8.09
C ILE A 23 15.18 -5.08 7.20
N SER A 24 16.32 -5.32 6.54
CA SER A 24 16.42 -6.37 5.51
C SER A 24 16.56 -7.80 6.06
N TYR A 25 16.93 -7.97 7.34
CA TYR A 25 17.29 -9.28 7.88
C TYR A 25 16.76 -9.57 9.29
N LEU A 26 15.60 -9.00 9.65
CA LEU A 26 14.94 -9.34 10.90
C LEU A 26 14.38 -10.77 10.85
N SER A 27 15.22 -11.70 11.31
CA SER A 27 14.77 -12.96 11.87
C SER A 27 13.77 -12.65 13.01
N PHE A 28 12.49 -12.91 12.75
CA PHE A 28 11.32 -12.53 13.57
C PHE A 28 11.30 -13.04 15.02
N ASN A 29 12.36 -13.69 15.50
CA ASN A 29 12.33 -14.45 16.74
C ASN A 29 12.85 -13.69 17.98
N LYS A 30 13.41 -12.48 17.85
CA LYS A 30 13.94 -11.71 19.01
C LYS A 30 13.78 -10.18 19.00
N CYS A 31 13.03 -9.60 18.06
CA CYS A 31 12.69 -8.16 18.13
C CYS A 31 11.24 -8.02 18.57
N SER A 32 10.96 -7.16 19.56
CA SER A 32 9.58 -6.79 19.85
C SER A 32 9.03 -6.05 18.64
N ILE A 33 7.76 -6.28 18.30
CA ILE A 33 7.09 -5.57 17.20
C ILE A 33 7.23 -4.05 17.36
N LYS A 34 7.34 -3.57 18.61
CA LYS A 34 7.59 -2.17 18.95
C LYS A 34 8.94 -1.66 18.44
N ASP A 35 10.02 -2.40 18.67
CA ASP A 35 11.37 -1.98 18.30
C ASP A 35 11.53 -1.87 16.78
N VAL A 36 10.87 -2.78 16.04
CA VAL A 36 10.81 -2.76 14.58
C VAL A 36 10.01 -1.56 14.09
N LEU A 37 8.86 -1.30 14.72
CA LEU A 37 8.01 -0.17 14.38
C LEU A 37 8.73 1.16 14.66
N ASP A 38 9.41 1.29 15.79
CA ASP A 38 10.15 2.49 16.18
C ASP A 38 11.31 2.77 15.21
N GLY A 39 12.04 1.74 14.79
CA GLY A 39 13.10 1.85 13.78
C GLY A 39 12.55 2.29 12.41
N LEU A 40 11.42 1.73 12.00
CA LEU A 40 10.76 2.10 10.74
C LEU A 40 10.18 3.51 10.80
N LEU A 41 9.51 3.86 11.90
CA LEU A 41 8.96 5.19 12.16
C LEU A 41 10.08 6.22 12.05
N ASN A 42 11.16 6.07 12.82
CA ASN A 42 12.29 6.99 12.82
C ASN A 42 12.95 7.11 11.44
N THR A 43 13.07 6.02 10.69
CA THR A 43 13.60 6.06 9.31
C THR A 43 12.63 6.76 8.36
N SER A 44 11.33 6.50 8.52
CA SER A 44 10.29 7.10 7.68
C SER A 44 10.15 8.61 7.88
N PHE A 45 10.40 9.10 9.10
CA PHE A 45 10.45 10.51 9.44
C PHE A 45 11.75 11.20 8.99
N LYS A 46 12.89 10.50 8.99
CA LYS A 46 14.19 11.07 8.57
C LYS A 46 14.35 11.21 7.06
N TYR A 47 13.64 10.41 6.26
CA TYR A 47 13.78 10.38 4.78
C TYR A 47 12.60 11.02 4.03
N SER A 48 11.61 11.60 4.71
CA SER A 48 10.65 12.47 4.02
C SER A 48 11.35 13.79 3.70
N ASP A 49 11.63 14.00 2.41
CA ASP A 49 12.17 15.22 1.80
C ASP A 49 11.77 16.51 2.53
N GLY A 50 12.78 17.29 2.94
CA GLY A 50 12.78 18.75 2.88
C GLY A 50 11.80 19.54 3.76
N ASN A 51 10.97 18.92 4.59
CA ASN A 51 10.18 19.63 5.60
C ASN A 51 10.66 19.24 6.99
N SER A 52 11.37 20.18 7.60
CA SER A 52 11.71 20.20 9.02
C SER A 52 10.51 19.78 9.87
N ILE A 53 10.67 18.68 10.59
CA ILE A 53 9.74 18.16 11.61
C ILE A 53 9.46 19.19 12.72
N ASP A 54 10.22 20.28 12.79
CA ASP A 54 9.91 21.43 13.65
C ASP A 54 8.59 22.14 13.28
N SER A 55 8.08 21.93 12.06
CA SER A 55 6.79 22.47 11.61
C SER A 55 5.59 21.53 11.85
N LEU A 56 5.81 20.28 12.27
CA LEU A 56 4.76 19.35 12.72
C LEU A 56 4.36 19.60 14.18
N SER A 57 4.35 20.88 14.55
CA SER A 57 3.67 21.38 15.75
C SER A 57 2.16 21.43 15.53
N SER A 58 1.57 20.40 14.92
CA SER A 58 0.15 20.13 15.17
C SER A 58 0.10 19.52 16.58
N ASN A 59 0.07 20.39 17.59
CA ASN A 59 -0.44 20.11 18.94
C ASN A 59 -1.95 19.75 18.88
N GLN A 60 -2.39 19.13 17.79
CA GLN A 60 -3.74 18.65 17.61
C GLN A 60 -3.86 17.37 18.40
N SER A 61 -4.38 17.52 19.61
CA SER A 61 -4.92 16.41 20.38
C SER A 61 -6.13 15.84 19.65
N CYS A 62 -6.29 14.52 19.70
CA CYS A 62 -7.53 13.89 19.26
C CYS A 62 -8.69 14.49 20.06
N PRO A 63 -9.76 15.00 19.41
CA PRO A 63 -10.87 15.64 20.11
C PRO A 63 -11.66 14.65 21.00
N ASN A 64 -11.50 13.34 20.80
CA ASN A 64 -12.19 12.31 21.58
C ASN A 64 -11.40 11.84 22.80
N CYS A 65 -10.10 11.54 22.65
CA CYS A 65 -9.30 10.96 23.74
C CYS A 65 -8.12 11.83 24.20
N GLY A 66 -7.93 13.02 23.60
CA GLY A 66 -6.87 13.95 23.97
C GLY A 66 -5.46 13.56 23.52
N HIS A 67 -5.25 12.33 23.06
CA HIS A 67 -3.94 11.84 22.64
C HIS A 67 -3.35 12.69 21.50
N THR A 68 -2.06 13.01 21.60
CA THR A 68 -1.33 13.77 20.60
C THR A 68 -0.55 12.85 19.65
N TYR A 69 -0.19 13.38 18.49
CA TYR A 69 0.64 12.65 17.53
C TYR A 69 2.05 12.33 18.10
N GLN A 70 2.61 13.20 18.94
CA GLN A 70 3.91 12.95 19.58
C GLN A 70 3.87 11.77 20.56
N GLU A 71 2.76 11.59 21.26
CA GLU A 71 2.57 10.42 22.14
C GLU A 71 2.46 9.13 21.32
N PHE A 72 1.82 9.18 20.15
CA PHE A 72 1.83 8.03 19.22
C PHE A 72 3.26 7.68 18.80
N ILE A 73 4.11 8.64 18.46
CA ILE A 73 5.51 8.37 18.09
C ILE A 73 6.29 7.76 19.26
N LYS A 74 6.05 8.22 20.50
CA LYS A 74 6.77 7.73 21.69
C LYS A 74 6.29 6.35 22.16
N ILE A 75 5.00 6.07 22.05
CA ILE A 75 4.36 4.87 22.64
C ILE A 75 4.11 3.79 21.57
N GLY A 76 4.07 4.19 20.29
CA GLY A 76 3.74 3.34 19.15
C GLY A 76 2.27 2.94 19.08
N LYS A 77 1.38 3.65 19.80
CA LYS A 77 -0.05 3.30 19.92
C LYS A 77 -0.95 4.51 19.80
N LEU A 78 -2.08 4.32 19.12
CA LEU A 78 -3.16 5.29 19.01
C LEU A 78 -4.15 5.11 20.17
N GLY A 79 -4.74 6.20 20.65
CA GLY A 79 -5.61 6.19 21.83
C GLY A 79 -7.02 5.68 21.59
N CYS A 80 -7.64 6.03 20.45
CA CYS A 80 -8.98 5.58 20.09
C CYS A 80 -9.12 5.45 18.56
N SER A 81 -10.28 4.99 18.07
CA SER A 81 -10.55 4.85 16.63
C SER A 81 -10.46 6.17 15.87
N GLN A 82 -10.93 7.27 16.46
CA GLN A 82 -10.93 8.58 15.80
C GLN A 82 -9.52 9.14 15.58
N CYS A 83 -8.51 8.63 16.30
CA CYS A 83 -7.11 9.01 16.07
C CYS A 83 -6.64 8.69 14.64
N TYR A 84 -7.18 7.64 13.99
CA TYR A 84 -6.85 7.30 12.60
C TYR A 84 -7.29 8.38 11.61
N GLU A 85 -8.40 9.05 11.90
CA GLU A 85 -8.91 10.15 11.07
C GLU A 85 -8.17 11.45 11.37
N CYS A 86 -7.97 11.76 12.66
CA CYS A 86 -7.29 12.98 13.09
C CYS A 86 -5.85 13.06 12.56
N PHE A 87 -5.11 11.95 12.64
CA PHE A 87 -3.70 11.88 12.23
C PHE A 87 -3.52 11.25 10.85
N ARG A 88 -4.58 11.25 10.02
CA ARG A 88 -4.57 10.52 8.74
C ARG A 88 -3.42 10.96 7.84
N LYS A 89 -3.12 12.26 7.77
CA LYS A 89 -2.09 12.81 6.88
C LYS A 89 -0.72 12.26 7.25
N GLU A 90 -0.43 12.20 8.53
CA GLU A 90 0.83 11.75 9.10
C GLU A 90 0.93 10.21 9.13
N LEU A 91 -0.17 9.51 9.41
CA LEU A 91 -0.23 8.05 9.44
C LEU A 91 -0.18 7.41 8.05
N THR A 92 -0.74 8.04 7.02
CA THR A 92 -0.80 7.47 5.66
C THR A 92 0.57 7.03 5.12
N PRO A 93 1.65 7.85 5.14
CA PRO A 93 2.95 7.43 4.62
C PRO A 93 3.56 6.27 5.43
N ILE A 94 3.34 6.24 6.74
CA ILE A 94 3.83 5.18 7.64
C ILE A 94 3.11 3.87 7.34
N LEU A 95 1.77 3.90 7.34
CA LEU A 95 0.94 2.72 7.10
C LEU A 95 1.15 2.17 5.69
N THR A 96 1.41 3.04 4.70
CA THR A 96 1.72 2.60 3.34
C THR A 96 3.09 1.90 3.27
N LYS A 97 4.10 2.36 4.02
CA LYS A 97 5.40 1.66 4.13
C LYS A 97 5.27 0.31 4.83
N LEU A 98 4.40 0.20 5.83
CA LEU A 98 4.18 -1.04 6.59
C LEU A 98 3.35 -2.09 5.84
N HIS A 99 2.19 -1.67 5.32
CA HIS A 99 1.21 -2.57 4.69
C HIS A 99 1.32 -2.61 3.16
N GLY A 100 2.25 -1.86 2.57
CA GLY A 100 2.44 -1.72 1.12
C GLY A 100 1.38 -0.85 0.43
N HIS A 101 0.13 -0.93 0.87
CA HIS A 101 -1.01 -0.21 0.28
C HIS A 101 -1.84 0.48 1.36
N SER A 102 -2.22 1.73 1.10
CA SER A 102 -3.09 2.52 1.99
C SER A 102 -4.56 2.09 1.97
N ARG A 103 -4.95 1.24 1.00
CA ARG A 103 -6.29 0.68 0.85
C ARG A 103 -6.19 -0.76 0.38
N HIS A 104 -6.86 -1.67 1.09
CA HIS A 104 -7.06 -3.03 0.61
C HIS A 104 -8.05 -3.01 -0.56
N VAL A 105 -7.60 -3.40 -1.75
CA VAL A 105 -8.44 -3.45 -2.96
C VAL A 105 -9.04 -4.84 -3.22
N GLY A 106 -8.84 -5.78 -2.30
CA GLY A 106 -9.21 -7.19 -2.50
C GLY A 106 -8.10 -7.99 -3.16
N ILE A 107 -8.18 -9.31 -3.05
CA ILE A 107 -7.30 -10.26 -3.74
C ILE A 107 -8.18 -10.98 -4.76
N VAL A 108 -7.80 -10.97 -6.03
CA VAL A 108 -8.46 -11.77 -7.07
C VAL A 108 -7.73 -13.12 -7.13
N PRO A 109 -8.40 -14.26 -6.85
CA PRO A 109 -7.76 -15.56 -6.96
C PRO A 109 -7.29 -15.81 -8.40
N SER A 110 -6.18 -16.53 -8.58
CA SER A 110 -5.57 -16.80 -9.89
C SER A 110 -6.55 -17.41 -10.89
N ALA A 111 -7.43 -18.31 -10.44
CA ALA A 111 -8.49 -18.91 -11.25
C ALA A 111 -9.47 -17.90 -11.86
N TYR A 112 -9.67 -16.75 -11.21
CA TYR A 112 -10.59 -15.69 -11.65
C TYR A 112 -9.87 -14.49 -12.27
N GLN A 113 -8.53 -14.52 -12.36
CA GLN A 113 -7.74 -13.38 -12.79
C GLN A 113 -7.97 -13.04 -14.27
N GLU A 114 -8.12 -14.04 -15.14
CA GLU A 114 -8.45 -13.82 -16.55
C GLU A 114 -9.84 -13.19 -16.70
N ARG A 115 -10.85 -13.75 -16.01
CA ARG A 115 -12.22 -13.25 -16.01
C ARG A 115 -12.30 -11.81 -15.52
N TYR A 116 -11.66 -11.53 -14.39
CA TYR A 116 -11.61 -10.18 -13.81
C TYR A 116 -10.94 -9.17 -14.76
N SER A 117 -9.85 -9.56 -15.42
CA SER A 117 -9.14 -8.70 -16.38
C SER A 117 -10.03 -8.36 -17.59
N ARG A 118 -10.80 -9.33 -18.10
CA ARG A 118 -11.77 -9.09 -19.18
C ARG A 118 -12.92 -8.19 -18.74
N LEU A 119 -13.48 -8.40 -17.54
CA LEU A 119 -14.52 -7.54 -16.98
C LEU A 119 -14.05 -6.09 -16.79
N LYS A 120 -12.80 -5.91 -16.32
CA LYS A 120 -12.19 -4.59 -16.22
C LYS A 120 -12.09 -3.91 -17.59
N LYS A 121 -11.65 -4.66 -18.61
CA LYS A 121 -11.54 -4.15 -19.99
C LYS A 121 -12.91 -3.77 -20.58
N ILE A 122 -13.95 -4.56 -20.31
CA ILE A 122 -15.33 -4.21 -20.71
C ILE A 122 -15.74 -2.87 -20.09
N LYS A 123 -15.46 -2.66 -18.80
CA LYS A 123 -15.77 -1.41 -18.12
C LYS A 123 -15.02 -0.21 -18.72
N GLU A 124 -13.74 -0.38 -19.05
CA GLU A 124 -12.94 0.66 -19.73
C GLU A 124 -13.55 1.03 -21.09
N ILE A 125 -14.00 0.04 -21.88
CA ILE A 125 -14.64 0.28 -23.18
C ILE A 125 -16.04 0.92 -23.00
N GLU A 126 -16.77 0.57 -21.94
CA GLU A 126 -18.06 1.20 -21.59
C GLU A 126 -17.88 2.69 -21.23
N ASP A 127 -16.82 3.03 -20.49
CA ASP A 127 -16.47 4.43 -20.19
C ASP A 127 -16.08 5.20 -21.46
N GLU A 128 -15.28 4.59 -22.36
CA GLU A 128 -14.94 5.17 -23.67
C GLU A 128 -16.16 5.36 -24.57
N LEU A 129 -17.10 4.41 -24.55
CA LEU A 129 -18.34 4.50 -25.32
C LEU A 129 -19.17 5.70 -24.87
N GLN A 130 -19.30 5.91 -23.55
CA GLN A 130 -20.01 7.07 -23.02
C GLN A 130 -19.35 8.38 -23.46
N GLN A 131 -18.02 8.45 -23.45
CA GLN A 131 -17.30 9.63 -23.93
C GLN A 131 -17.51 9.88 -25.43
N ALA A 132 -17.51 8.83 -26.26
CA ALA A 132 -17.76 8.95 -27.69
C ALA A 132 -19.18 9.45 -27.98
N ILE A 133 -20.17 9.00 -27.22
CA ILE A 133 -21.57 9.48 -27.31
C ILE A 133 -21.65 10.97 -26.97
N ILE A 134 -21.01 11.41 -25.88
CA ILE A 134 -20.99 12.82 -25.45
C ILE A 134 -20.35 13.72 -26.52
N LYS A 135 -19.35 13.20 -27.24
CA LYS A 135 -18.64 13.91 -28.32
C LYS A 135 -19.32 13.79 -29.68
N GLU A 136 -20.48 13.14 -29.76
CA GLU A 136 -21.21 12.88 -31.01
C GLU A 136 -20.40 12.07 -32.06
N GLU A 137 -19.41 11.30 -31.60
CA GLU A 137 -18.59 10.41 -32.44
C GLU A 137 -19.33 9.07 -32.68
N TYR A 138 -20.45 9.11 -33.41
CA TYR A 138 -21.37 7.97 -33.54
C TYR A 138 -20.75 6.73 -34.21
N GLU A 139 -19.85 6.91 -35.20
CA GLU A 139 -19.14 5.81 -35.84
C GLU A 139 -18.22 5.09 -34.84
N ARG A 140 -17.50 5.87 -34.03
CA ARG A 140 -16.64 5.32 -32.96
C ARG A 140 -17.49 4.62 -31.89
N ALA A 141 -18.61 5.20 -31.50
CA ALA A 141 -19.53 4.59 -30.55
C ALA A 141 -20.05 3.23 -31.04
N ALA A 142 -20.39 3.10 -32.33
CA ALA A 142 -20.79 1.82 -32.92
C ALA A 142 -19.66 0.77 -32.81
N LEU A 143 -18.42 1.14 -33.17
CA LEU A 143 -17.26 0.24 -33.05
C LEU A 143 -17.00 -0.19 -31.59
N LEU A 144 -17.12 0.72 -30.63
CA LEU A 144 -16.93 0.42 -29.21
C LEU A 144 -18.02 -0.52 -28.69
N ARG A 145 -19.28 -0.32 -29.10
CA ARG A 145 -20.40 -1.22 -28.77
C ARG A 145 -20.15 -2.63 -29.26
N ASP A 146 -19.71 -2.78 -30.51
CA ASP A 146 -19.46 -4.10 -31.10
C ASP A 146 -18.30 -4.81 -30.40
N LYS A 147 -17.25 -4.07 -29.99
CA LYS A 147 -16.17 -4.59 -29.13
C LYS A 147 -16.66 -5.06 -27.76
N ILE A 148 -17.59 -4.34 -27.13
CA ILE A 148 -18.18 -4.76 -25.83
C ILE A 148 -18.92 -6.10 -26.00
N ILE A 149 -19.68 -6.27 -27.08
CA ILE A 149 -20.41 -7.52 -27.36
C ILE A 149 -19.42 -8.67 -27.54
N GLU A 150 -18.33 -8.46 -28.27
CA GLU A 150 -17.30 -9.47 -28.48
C GLU A 150 -16.61 -9.87 -27.17
N GLU A 151 -16.18 -8.91 -26.35
CA GLU A 151 -15.53 -9.20 -25.06
C GLU A 151 -16.49 -9.89 -24.08
N LYS A 152 -17.78 -9.51 -24.04
CA LYS A 152 -18.80 -10.20 -23.23
C LYS A 152 -18.98 -11.67 -23.64
N LYS A 153 -18.95 -11.99 -24.95
CA LYS A 153 -18.98 -13.38 -25.43
C LYS A 153 -17.76 -14.16 -24.95
N ARG A 154 -16.57 -13.55 -24.99
CA ARG A 154 -15.33 -14.18 -24.51
C ARG A 154 -15.37 -14.47 -23.01
N VAL A 155 -15.98 -13.59 -22.20
CA VAL A 155 -16.19 -13.83 -20.75
C VAL A 155 -17.11 -15.03 -20.50
N ASN A 156 -18.24 -15.13 -21.20
CA ASN A 156 -19.19 -16.23 -21.00
C ASN A 156 -18.60 -17.60 -21.39
N ASN A 157 -17.68 -17.65 -22.34
CA ASN A 157 -16.98 -18.89 -22.70
C ASN A 157 -16.02 -19.38 -21.61
N VAL A 158 -15.49 -18.49 -20.76
CA VAL A 158 -14.66 -18.86 -19.60
C VAL A 158 -15.52 -19.50 -18.50
N ASP A 159 -16.78 -19.06 -18.35
CA ASP A 159 -17.72 -19.59 -17.36
C ASP A 159 -18.26 -20.99 -17.71
N SER A 160 -18.05 -21.46 -18.95
CA SER A 160 -18.56 -22.76 -19.45
C SER A 160 -17.51 -23.90 -19.38
N LYS A 161 -16.33 -23.64 -18.81
CA LYS A 161 -15.18 -24.55 -18.78
C LYS A 161 -14.78 -24.85 -17.35
#